data_AF-A0A9P1RAZ2-F1
#
_entry.id   AF-A0A9P1RAZ2-F1
#
_cell.length_a   1.000
_cell.length_b   1.000
_cell.length_c   1.000
_cell.angle_alpha   90.00
_cell.angle_beta   90.00
_cell.angle_gamma   90.00
#
_symmetry.space_group_name_H-M   'P 1'
#
loop_
_entity.id
_entity.type
_entity.pdbx_description
1 polymer ?
#
loop_
_entity_poly.entity_id
_entity_poly.type
_entity_poly.pdbx_seq_one_letter_code
_entity_poly.pdbx_strand_id
1 'polypeptide(L)'
;MRKTIRGKQAGFTILELLVTVVIIGILGSLTASMFPMFAAFNELNYRTGEKLTNEQIGQGMTAWAASESPVGNLPAPYTGSGYTSTVVNKASTTATDMALMDLMRRNGVDAKQFNDDGTVPANVRVYQRLAGLTESFPLFPDSGPYATLTYQLGVIYSTACAKSGSTCNPSPTGVPGSSSILTAANRSTWDVVSPDFSAAYISTLPLQRSKLAVTGSRMRRISNEMVKYFNLLRVSAAPTATTNFYPAPTGVGAPNLSGQSPAANMGCRDGWYTLGNSNVNVLDQLALPKAELGVTAWGGAIQYCRDFDPLGTNGPNAEPHYGALRINGNVSTGSAPTGLTANDLIVTF
;
A
#
# COMPACT_ATOMS: atom_id res chain seq x y z
N MET A 1 7.92 27.79 -72.51
CA MET A 1 6.63 27.47 -71.85
C MET A 1 6.63 28.03 -70.43
N ARG A 2 5.88 29.10 -70.17
CA ARG A 2 5.53 29.54 -68.82
C ARG A 2 4.13 30.13 -68.89
N LYS A 3 3.13 29.36 -68.47
CA LYS A 3 1.73 29.77 -68.48
C LYS A 3 1.50 30.64 -67.24
N THR A 4 1.71 31.95 -67.38
CA THR A 4 1.32 32.92 -66.34
C THR A 4 -0.21 33.01 -66.34
N ILE A 5 -0.84 32.44 -65.31
CA ILE A 5 -2.23 32.71 -64.98
C ILE A 5 -2.28 34.17 -64.49
N ARG A 6 -2.61 35.10 -65.39
CA ARG A 6 -3.01 36.45 -64.99
C ARG A 6 -4.39 36.32 -64.35
N GLY A 7 -4.43 36.31 -63.02
CA GLY A 7 -5.67 36.55 -62.28
C GLY A 7 -6.19 37.94 -62.68
N LYS A 8 -7.34 37.97 -63.37
CA LYS A 8 -8.08 39.22 -63.59
C LYS A 8 -8.58 39.67 -62.22
N GLN A 9 -7.97 40.71 -61.64
CA GLN A 9 -8.62 41.48 -60.58
C GLN A 9 -9.75 42.27 -61.25
N ALA A 10 -10.96 41.72 -61.22
CA ALA A 10 -12.16 42.50 -61.43
C ALA A 10 -12.38 43.36 -60.18
N GLY A 11 -12.73 44.63 -60.36
CA GLY A 11 -13.03 45.52 -59.23
C GLY A 11 -14.14 44.92 -58.36
N PHE A 12 -13.87 44.86 -57.05
CA PHE A 12 -14.76 44.29 -56.04
C PHE A 12 -16.08 45.08 -56.03
N THR A 13 -17.18 44.44 -56.42
CA THR A 13 -18.49 45.12 -56.42
C THR A 13 -19.08 45.12 -55.00
N ILE A 14 -19.82 46.17 -54.63
CA ILE A 14 -20.56 46.22 -53.34
C ILE A 14 -21.46 45.00 -53.18
N LEU A 15 -21.99 44.48 -54.29
CA LEU A 15 -22.84 43.29 -54.34
C LEU A 15 -22.09 42.01 -53.94
N GLU A 16 -20.84 41.81 -54.39
CA GLU A 16 -19.99 40.71 -53.92
C GLU A 16 -19.66 40.83 -52.43
N LEU A 17 -19.38 42.04 -51.93
CA LEU A 17 -19.13 42.25 -50.50
C LEU A 17 -20.38 41.91 -49.67
N LEU A 18 -21.57 42.34 -50.11
CA LEU A 18 -22.84 42.06 -49.45
C LEU A 18 -23.14 40.56 -49.42
N VAL A 19 -22.95 39.87 -50.55
CA VAL A 19 -23.13 38.41 -50.63
C VAL A 19 -22.14 37.70 -49.72
N THR A 20 -20.87 38.14 -49.67
CA THR A 20 -19.84 37.54 -48.80
C THR A 20 -20.18 37.73 -47.31
N VAL A 21 -20.64 38.93 -46.92
CA VAL A 21 -21.05 39.22 -45.54
C VAL A 21 -22.29 38.43 -45.13
N VAL A 22 -23.27 38.26 -46.03
CA VAL A 22 -24.44 37.43 -45.78
C VAL A 22 -24.06 35.96 -45.63
N ILE A 23 -23.18 35.43 -46.50
CA ILE A 23 -22.67 34.05 -46.40
C ILE A 23 -21.90 33.84 -45.09
N ILE A 24 -21.02 34.78 -44.71
CA ILE A 24 -20.29 34.72 -43.43
C ILE A 24 -21.24 34.84 -42.24
N GLY A 25 -22.28 35.68 -42.31
CA GLY A 25 -23.29 35.82 -41.26
C GLY A 25 -24.11 34.56 -41.05
N ILE A 26 -24.51 33.88 -42.14
CA ILE A 26 -25.22 32.60 -42.09
C ILE A 26 -24.30 31.48 -41.59
N LEU A 27 -23.06 31.41 -42.07
CA LEU A 27 -22.08 30.42 -41.58
C LEU A 27 -21.72 30.67 -40.11
N GLY A 28 -21.61 31.93 -39.71
CA GLY A 28 -21.37 32.36 -38.33
C GLY A 28 -22.51 31.97 -37.39
N SER A 29 -23.77 32.14 -37.81
CA SER A 29 -24.92 31.72 -36.99
C SER A 29 -25.05 30.20 -36.87
N LEU A 30 -24.70 29.45 -37.92
CA LEU A 30 -24.69 27.98 -37.90
C LEU A 30 -23.57 27.41 -37.03
N THR A 31 -22.41 28.07 -36.96
CA THR A 31 -21.26 27.65 -36.14
C THR A 31 -21.31 28.19 -34.71
N ALA A 32 -22.06 29.27 -34.45
CA ALA A 32 -22.25 29.85 -33.12
C ALA A 32 -22.75 28.81 -32.08
N SER A 33 -23.67 27.93 -32.49
CA SER A 33 -24.21 26.86 -31.64
C SER A 33 -23.21 25.75 -31.34
N MET A 34 -22.11 25.63 -32.11
CA MET A 34 -21.07 24.63 -31.90
C MET A 34 -20.04 25.07 -30.85
N PHE A 35 -19.86 26.37 -30.59
CA PHE A 35 -18.85 26.85 -29.64
C PHE A 35 -19.06 26.35 -28.19
N PRO A 36 -20.28 26.39 -27.62
CA PRO A 36 -20.54 25.81 -26.30
C PRO A 36 -20.26 24.31 -26.26
N MET A 37 -20.55 23.60 -27.37
CA MET A 37 -20.29 22.17 -27.49
C MET A 37 -18.78 21.89 -27.51
N PHE A 38 -17.99 22.65 -28.27
CA PHE A 38 -16.52 22.54 -28.25
C PHE A 38 -15.93 22.85 -26.87
N ALA A 39 -16.44 23.87 -26.18
CA ALA A 39 -16.01 24.18 -24.82
C ALA A 39 -16.31 23.02 -23.85
N ALA A 40 -17.51 22.43 -23.93
CA ALA A 40 -17.88 21.27 -23.13
C ALA A 40 -17.02 20.04 -23.42
N PHE A 41 -16.71 19.77 -24.70
CA PHE A 41 -15.81 18.68 -25.07
C PHE A 41 -14.38 18.88 -24.57
N ASN A 42 -13.85 20.10 -24.63
CA ASN A 42 -12.53 20.41 -24.10
C ASN A 42 -12.47 20.23 -22.58
N GLU A 43 -13.47 20.70 -21.86
CA GLU A 43 -13.57 20.50 -20.40
C GLU A 43 -13.67 19.01 -20.06
N LEU A 44 -14.48 18.24 -20.79
CA LEU A 44 -14.61 16.80 -20.58
C LEU A 44 -13.31 16.05 -20.87
N ASN A 45 -12.60 16.41 -21.95
CA ASN A 45 -11.29 15.85 -22.27
C ASN A 45 -10.27 16.19 -21.19
N TYR A 46 -10.26 17.43 -20.69
CA TYR A 46 -9.39 17.87 -19.61
C TYR A 46 -9.65 17.07 -18.32
N ARG A 47 -10.91 16.97 -17.88
CA ARG A 47 -11.28 16.18 -16.69
C ARG A 47 -10.92 14.71 -16.84
N THR A 48 -11.13 14.14 -18.03
CA THR A 48 -10.79 12.74 -18.32
C THR A 48 -9.27 12.51 -18.28
N GLY A 49 -8.48 13.42 -18.84
CA GLY A 49 -7.02 13.38 -18.77
C GLY A 49 -6.50 13.50 -17.33
N GLU A 50 -7.09 14.39 -16.54
CA GLU A 50 -6.75 14.54 -15.11
C GLU A 50 -7.13 13.29 -14.30
N LYS A 51 -8.26 12.64 -14.61
CA LYS A 51 -8.63 11.37 -13.97
C LYS A 51 -7.60 10.28 -14.23
N LEU A 52 -7.21 10.11 -15.49
CA LEU A 52 -6.18 9.14 -15.88
C LEU A 52 -4.85 9.44 -15.16
N THR A 53 -4.47 10.72 -15.11
CA THR A 53 -3.25 11.15 -14.40
C THR A 53 -3.32 10.82 -12.91
N ASN A 54 -4.46 11.07 -12.26
CA ASN A 54 -4.67 10.75 -10.84
C ASN A 54 -4.60 9.24 -10.58
N GLU A 55 -5.14 8.42 -11.48
CA GLU A 55 -5.05 6.96 -11.40
C GLU A 55 -3.60 6.47 -11.58
N GLN A 56 -2.85 7.03 -12.54
CA GLN A 56 -1.43 6.70 -12.78
C GLN A 56 -0.53 7.10 -11.60
N ILE A 57 -0.77 8.28 -11.02
CA ILE A 57 -0.11 8.70 -9.77
C ILE A 57 -0.43 7.69 -8.66
N GLY A 58 -1.70 7.31 -8.53
CA GLY A 58 -2.13 6.34 -7.53
C GLY A 58 -1.47 4.97 -7.68
N GLN A 59 -1.30 4.48 -8.91
CA GLN A 59 -0.53 3.27 -9.21
C GLN A 59 0.96 3.42 -8.84
N GLY A 60 1.55 4.60 -9.09
CA GLY A 60 2.90 4.90 -8.63
C GLY A 60 3.03 4.83 -7.10
N MET A 61 2.03 5.33 -6.38
CA MET A 61 1.99 5.31 -4.91
C MET A 61 1.78 3.91 -4.33
N THR A 62 0.98 3.04 -4.96
CA THR A 62 0.85 1.64 -4.52
C THR A 62 2.12 0.84 -4.78
N ALA A 63 2.78 1.06 -5.93
CA ALA A 63 4.07 0.46 -6.22
C ALA A 63 5.14 0.92 -5.21
N TRP A 64 5.15 2.21 -4.87
CA TRP A 64 6.04 2.77 -3.85
C TRP A 64 5.79 2.16 -2.47
N ALA A 65 4.52 2.02 -2.08
CA ALA A 65 4.16 1.36 -0.83
C ALA A 65 4.67 -0.09 -0.80
N ALA A 66 4.67 -0.79 -1.94
CA ALA A 66 5.16 -2.16 -2.01
C ALA A 66 6.69 -2.29 -1.93
N SER A 67 7.46 -1.35 -2.52
CA SER A 67 8.92 -1.45 -2.59
C SER A 67 9.67 -0.64 -1.53
N GLU A 68 9.20 0.56 -1.20
CA GLU A 68 9.95 1.53 -0.37
C GLU A 68 9.42 1.58 1.08
N SER A 69 8.17 1.21 1.32
CA SER A 69 7.59 1.24 2.66
C SER A 69 7.77 -0.10 3.37
N PRO A 70 8.49 -0.17 4.50
CA PRO A 70 8.71 -1.42 5.23
C PRO A 70 7.40 -2.16 5.59
N VAL A 71 6.37 -1.39 5.94
CA VAL A 71 5.06 -1.89 6.35
C VAL A 71 3.97 -1.74 5.29
N GLY A 72 4.29 -1.23 4.10
CA GLY A 72 3.29 -1.06 3.03
C GLY A 72 2.35 0.13 3.23
N ASN A 73 2.84 1.23 3.80
CA ASN A 73 2.10 2.49 3.92
C ASN A 73 2.20 3.31 2.62
N LEU A 74 1.16 4.11 2.34
CA LEU A 74 1.21 5.14 1.31
C LEU A 74 2.15 6.29 1.73
N PRO A 75 2.74 7.03 0.78
CA PRO A 75 3.57 8.19 1.12
C PRO A 75 2.76 9.24 1.88
N ALA A 76 3.43 10.10 2.63
CA ALA A 76 2.75 11.17 3.36
C ALA A 76 2.35 12.31 2.39
N PRO A 77 1.18 12.95 2.56
CA PRO A 77 0.86 14.16 1.81
C PRO A 77 1.91 15.25 2.02
N TYR A 78 2.32 15.90 0.95
CA TYR A 78 3.31 16.96 0.98
C TYR A 78 2.66 18.33 1.17
N THR A 79 3.22 19.14 2.07
CA THR A 79 2.90 20.56 2.23
C THR A 79 4.19 21.36 2.20
N GLY A 80 4.25 22.36 1.31
CA GLY A 80 5.45 23.15 1.07
C GLY A 80 5.51 23.70 -0.35
N SER A 81 6.42 24.64 -0.61
CA SER A 81 6.60 25.29 -1.91
C SER A 81 5.31 25.88 -2.51
N GLY A 82 4.38 26.33 -1.66
CA GLY A 82 3.07 26.85 -2.05
C GLY A 82 1.98 25.78 -2.27
N TYR A 83 2.23 24.50 -2.02
CA TYR A 83 1.21 23.45 -2.02
C TYR A 83 0.76 23.09 -0.61
N THR A 84 -0.50 22.70 -0.47
CA THR A 84 -1.08 22.11 0.75
C THR A 84 -1.61 20.72 0.43
N SER A 85 -1.22 19.70 1.20
CA SER A 85 -1.70 18.32 1.05
C SER A 85 -1.65 17.78 -0.39
N THR A 86 -0.53 17.95 -1.09
CA THR A 86 -0.32 17.42 -2.45
C THR A 86 0.45 16.09 -2.43
N VAL A 87 0.82 15.57 -3.60
CA VAL A 87 1.35 14.21 -3.78
C VAL A 87 2.80 14.07 -3.32
N VAL A 88 3.72 14.93 -3.77
CA VAL A 88 5.17 14.72 -3.55
C VAL A 88 5.96 16.03 -3.38
N ASN A 89 7.09 15.97 -2.70
CA ASN A 89 8.09 17.04 -2.75
C ASN A 89 9.00 16.89 -3.99
N LYS A 90 8.73 17.67 -5.04
CA LYS A 90 9.53 17.65 -6.28
C LYS A 90 11.00 18.09 -6.11
N ALA A 91 11.32 18.82 -5.05
CA ALA A 91 12.68 19.30 -4.77
C ALA A 91 13.47 18.36 -3.85
N SER A 92 12.84 17.28 -3.37
CA SER A 92 13.48 16.34 -2.46
C SER A 92 14.53 15.50 -3.17
N THR A 93 15.67 15.32 -2.52
CA THR A 93 16.76 14.43 -2.93
C THR A 93 16.81 13.15 -2.09
N THR A 94 15.81 12.90 -1.25
CA THR A 94 15.76 11.65 -0.47
C THR A 94 15.50 10.47 -1.41
N ALA A 95 16.12 9.31 -1.12
CA ALA A 95 15.94 8.12 -1.95
C ALA A 95 14.46 7.72 -2.09
N THR A 96 13.68 7.85 -1.01
CA THR A 96 12.26 7.52 -0.99
C THR A 96 11.41 8.45 -1.86
N ASP A 97 11.66 9.76 -1.85
CA ASP A 97 10.90 10.70 -2.69
C ASP A 97 11.32 10.59 -4.16
N MET A 98 12.61 10.36 -4.42
CA MET A 98 13.11 10.09 -5.78
C MET A 98 12.51 8.82 -6.36
N ALA A 99 12.38 7.75 -5.56
CA ALA A 99 11.73 6.51 -5.97
C ALA A 99 10.24 6.73 -6.28
N LEU A 100 9.53 7.53 -5.48
CA LEU A 100 8.12 7.88 -5.76
C LEU A 100 8.00 8.64 -7.09
N MET A 101 8.86 9.63 -7.32
CA MET A 101 8.88 10.39 -8.58
C MET A 101 9.23 9.49 -9.78
N ASP A 102 10.18 8.58 -9.64
CA ASP A 102 10.53 7.62 -10.69
C ASP A 102 9.36 6.69 -11.03
N LEU A 103 8.70 6.13 -10.02
CA LEU A 103 7.53 5.26 -10.19
C LEU A 103 6.36 6.00 -10.86
N MET A 104 6.13 7.28 -10.54
CA MET A 104 5.12 8.08 -11.25
C MET A 104 5.48 8.30 -12.72
N ARG A 105 6.76 8.58 -13.05
CA ARG A 105 7.20 8.71 -14.45
C ARG A 105 7.07 7.42 -15.22
N ARG A 106 7.41 6.28 -14.61
CA ARG A 106 7.23 4.95 -15.22
C ARG A 106 5.77 4.62 -15.51
N ASN A 107 4.84 5.17 -14.73
CA ASN A 107 3.40 5.08 -14.97
C ASN A 107 2.87 6.15 -15.95
N GLY A 108 3.74 6.93 -16.60
CA GLY A 108 3.38 7.86 -17.68
C GLY A 108 3.07 9.29 -17.23
N VAL A 109 3.31 9.64 -15.97
CA VAL A 109 3.02 10.98 -15.44
C VAL A 109 4.18 11.94 -15.73
N ASP A 110 3.88 13.06 -16.41
CA ASP A 110 4.85 14.15 -16.61
C ASP A 110 5.20 14.80 -15.26
N ALA A 111 6.48 15.11 -15.03
CA ALA A 111 6.95 15.73 -13.80
C ALA A 111 6.29 17.09 -13.49
N LYS A 112 5.84 17.82 -14.52
CA LYS A 112 5.06 19.04 -14.30
C LYS A 112 3.72 18.71 -13.61
N GLN A 113 3.12 17.56 -13.96
CA GLN A 113 1.81 17.12 -13.52
C GLN A 113 1.83 16.22 -12.27
N PHE A 114 2.86 16.25 -11.42
CA PHE A 114 2.79 15.47 -10.17
C PHE A 114 1.82 16.10 -9.16
N ASN A 115 1.98 17.41 -8.92
CA ASN A 115 1.27 18.12 -7.84
C ASN A 115 0.18 19.07 -8.35
N ASP A 116 0.11 19.29 -9.66
CA ASP A 116 -0.87 20.15 -10.31
C ASP A 116 -1.17 19.64 -11.72
N ASP A 117 -2.09 20.30 -12.42
CA ASP A 117 -2.51 19.98 -13.79
C ASP A 117 -1.46 20.34 -14.87
N GLY A 118 -0.34 20.98 -14.50
CA GLY A 118 0.70 21.43 -15.43
C GLY A 118 0.32 22.65 -16.26
N THR A 119 -0.81 23.29 -15.97
CA THR A 119 -1.24 24.53 -16.64
C THR A 119 -0.54 25.76 -16.03
N VAL A 120 -0.66 26.92 -16.68
CA VAL A 120 -0.08 28.18 -16.16
C VAL A 120 -0.63 28.55 -14.76
N PRO A 121 -1.95 28.44 -14.49
CA PRO A 121 -2.48 28.57 -13.14
C PRO A 121 -1.96 27.56 -12.10
N ALA A 122 -1.45 26.41 -12.56
CA ALA A 122 -1.03 25.28 -11.73
C ALA A 122 -2.11 24.89 -10.72
N ASN A 123 -3.25 24.42 -11.23
CA ASN A 123 -4.35 24.03 -10.35
C ASN A 123 -3.95 22.80 -9.53
N VAL A 124 -4.09 22.90 -8.21
CA VAL A 124 -3.50 21.95 -7.28
C VAL A 124 -4.20 20.59 -7.36
N ARG A 125 -3.39 19.54 -7.39
CA ARG A 125 -3.80 18.17 -7.13
C ARG A 125 -3.67 17.87 -5.65
N VAL A 126 -4.78 17.50 -5.05
CA VAL A 126 -4.88 17.21 -3.63
C VAL A 126 -4.76 15.72 -3.41
N TYR A 127 -3.97 15.35 -2.42
CA TYR A 127 -3.86 14.00 -1.90
C TYR A 127 -4.25 14.00 -0.43
N GLN A 128 -5.34 13.30 -0.11
CA GLN A 128 -5.72 13.02 1.27
C GLN A 128 -5.44 11.56 1.62
N ARG A 129 -4.89 11.33 2.82
CA ARG A 129 -4.56 9.99 3.32
C ARG A 129 -5.27 9.71 4.64
N LEU A 130 -6.11 8.69 4.63
CA LEU A 130 -6.73 8.11 5.81
C LEU A 130 -5.94 6.89 6.28
N ALA A 131 -5.45 6.92 7.52
CA ALA A 131 -4.68 5.84 8.13
C ALA A 131 -5.43 5.21 9.32
N GLY A 132 -4.96 4.05 9.77
CA GLY A 132 -5.50 3.37 10.95
C GLY A 132 -6.78 2.57 10.69
N LEU A 133 -7.14 2.34 9.42
CA LEU A 133 -8.23 1.44 9.09
C LEU A 133 -7.78 0.00 9.36
N THR A 134 -8.65 -0.81 9.95
CA THR A 134 -8.35 -2.20 10.28
C THR A 134 -9.33 -3.14 9.60
N GLU A 135 -8.85 -4.34 9.28
CA GLU A 135 -9.66 -5.45 8.80
C GLU A 135 -9.13 -6.77 9.36
N SER A 136 -10.04 -7.66 9.72
CA SER A 136 -9.70 -9.00 10.21
C SER A 136 -9.69 -9.98 9.05
N PHE A 137 -8.61 -10.74 8.89
CA PHE A 137 -8.44 -11.72 7.81
C PHE A 137 -7.80 -13.01 8.35
N PRO A 138 -8.25 -14.21 7.93
CA PRO A 138 -7.67 -15.45 8.42
C PRO A 138 -6.19 -15.60 8.00
N LEU A 139 -5.34 -16.04 8.92
CA LEU A 139 -3.89 -16.21 8.68
C LEU A 139 -3.61 -17.22 7.56
N PHE A 140 -4.45 -18.26 7.44
CA PHE A 140 -4.43 -19.17 6.32
C PHE A 140 -5.70 -19.01 5.48
N PRO A 141 -5.64 -19.14 4.14
CA PRO A 141 -6.78 -18.86 3.26
C PRO A 141 -8.09 -19.58 3.63
N ASP A 142 -8.00 -20.81 4.15
CA ASP A 142 -9.15 -21.67 4.40
C ASP A 142 -9.40 -21.98 5.90
N SER A 143 -8.53 -21.54 6.80
CA SER A 143 -8.61 -21.87 8.24
C SER A 143 -7.67 -21.05 9.13
N GLY A 144 -7.80 -21.22 10.45
CA GLY A 144 -6.84 -20.71 11.43
C GLY A 144 -7.22 -19.39 12.09
N PRO A 145 -6.31 -18.84 12.92
CA PRO A 145 -6.59 -17.63 13.68
C PRO A 145 -6.67 -16.41 12.76
N TYR A 146 -7.50 -15.44 13.15
CA TYR A 146 -7.63 -14.18 12.42
C TYR A 146 -6.50 -13.22 12.78
N ALA A 147 -5.86 -12.65 11.75
CA ALA A 147 -4.90 -11.57 11.88
C ALA A 147 -5.58 -10.23 11.58
N THR A 148 -5.16 -9.19 12.28
CA THR A 148 -5.59 -7.81 12.03
C THR A 148 -4.64 -7.15 11.04
N LEU A 149 -5.19 -6.68 9.93
CA LEU A 149 -4.53 -5.90 8.90
C LEU A 149 -4.90 -4.43 9.05
N THR A 150 -3.93 -3.62 9.41
CA THR A 150 -4.01 -2.16 9.37
C THR A 150 -3.63 -1.69 7.96
N TYR A 151 -4.50 -0.92 7.33
CA TYR A 151 -4.30 -0.40 5.98
C TYR A 151 -4.61 1.09 5.90
N GLN A 152 -4.29 1.67 4.76
CA GLN A 152 -4.49 3.08 4.46
C GLN A 152 -5.34 3.21 3.19
N LEU A 153 -6.17 4.24 3.18
CA LEU A 153 -6.93 4.68 2.02
C LEU A 153 -6.43 6.08 1.63
N GLY A 154 -6.11 6.26 0.36
CA GLY A 154 -5.78 7.54 -0.23
C GLY A 154 -6.83 7.96 -1.24
N VAL A 155 -7.04 9.25 -1.38
CA VAL A 155 -7.77 9.82 -2.52
C VAL A 155 -6.98 10.96 -3.13
N ILE A 156 -6.88 10.95 -4.45
CA ILE A 156 -6.25 12.00 -5.24
C ILE A 156 -7.32 12.63 -6.12
N TYR A 157 -7.38 13.95 -6.15
CA TYR A 157 -8.31 14.66 -7.03
C TYR A 157 -7.73 16.00 -7.47
N SER A 158 -8.25 16.51 -8.57
CA SER A 158 -7.85 17.80 -9.13
C SER A 158 -8.84 18.87 -8.69
N THR A 159 -8.33 20.06 -8.44
CA THR A 159 -9.12 21.22 -7.98
C THR A 159 -9.15 22.29 -9.06
N ALA A 160 -10.03 23.29 -8.92
CA ALA A 160 -9.93 24.55 -9.66
C ALA A 160 -9.04 25.60 -8.94
N CYS A 161 -8.30 25.17 -7.92
CA CYS A 161 -7.51 26.05 -7.07
C CYS A 161 -6.11 26.23 -7.61
N ALA A 162 -5.85 27.40 -8.19
CA ALA A 162 -4.51 27.81 -8.56
C ALA A 162 -3.59 27.78 -7.34
N LYS A 163 -2.34 27.37 -7.56
CA LYS A 163 -1.31 27.29 -6.51
C LYS A 163 -1.14 28.60 -5.71
N SER A 164 -1.28 29.75 -6.37
CA SER A 164 -1.18 31.08 -5.75
C SER A 164 -2.44 31.54 -5.00
N GLY A 165 -3.55 30.78 -5.08
CA GLY A 165 -4.83 31.14 -4.50
C GLY A 165 -4.89 30.89 -3.00
N SER A 166 -4.59 31.90 -2.19
CA SER A 166 -4.48 31.78 -0.72
C SER A 166 -5.80 31.53 0.01
N THR A 167 -6.94 31.61 -0.66
CA THR A 167 -8.27 31.34 -0.08
C THR A 167 -8.70 29.89 -0.25
N CYS A 168 -8.10 29.16 -1.18
CA CYS A 168 -8.46 27.79 -1.48
C CYS A 168 -7.28 26.83 -1.55
N ASN A 169 -6.04 27.32 -1.44
CA ASN A 169 -4.82 26.56 -1.17
C ASN A 169 -3.86 27.37 -0.26
N PRO A 170 -3.90 27.20 1.07
CA PRO A 170 -4.81 26.32 1.82
C PRO A 170 -6.23 26.90 1.89
N SER A 171 -7.22 26.01 2.01
CA SER A 171 -8.57 26.42 2.41
C SER A 171 -8.68 26.50 3.95
N PRO A 172 -9.75 27.09 4.52
CA PRO A 172 -10.00 27.08 5.95
C PRO A 172 -10.14 25.68 6.57
N THR A 173 -10.45 24.65 5.77
CA THR A 173 -10.54 23.26 6.23
C THR A 173 -9.17 22.56 6.25
N GLY A 174 -8.11 23.21 5.76
CA GLY A 174 -6.76 22.63 5.65
C GLY A 174 -6.57 21.71 4.45
N VAL A 175 -7.59 21.55 3.60
CA VAL A 175 -7.55 20.75 2.36
C VAL A 175 -7.93 21.65 1.19
N PRO A 176 -7.11 21.74 0.12
CA PRO A 176 -7.47 22.61 -1.00
C PRO A 176 -8.77 22.22 -1.71
N GLY A 177 -9.44 23.23 -2.27
CA GLY A 177 -10.70 23.07 -2.99
C GLY A 177 -11.95 23.14 -2.09
N SER A 178 -13.05 22.59 -2.61
CA SER A 178 -14.37 22.59 -1.97
C SER A 178 -14.72 21.24 -1.34
N SER A 179 -13.98 20.18 -1.66
CA SER A 179 -14.23 18.83 -1.18
C SER A 179 -13.94 18.69 0.32
N SER A 180 -14.74 17.88 1.01
CA SER A 180 -14.59 17.64 2.44
C SER A 180 -13.34 16.81 2.78
N ILE A 181 -12.93 16.82 4.05
CA ILE A 181 -11.86 15.93 4.54
C ILE A 181 -12.35 14.47 4.49
N LEU A 182 -11.51 13.57 3.97
CA LEU A 182 -11.70 12.13 4.01
C LEU A 182 -11.50 11.62 5.45
N THR A 183 -12.51 10.94 5.99
CA THR A 183 -12.54 10.42 7.36
C THR A 183 -13.00 8.96 7.37
N ALA A 184 -12.80 8.27 8.48
CA ALA A 184 -13.29 6.90 8.64
C ALA A 184 -14.82 6.79 8.50
N ALA A 185 -15.56 7.85 8.87
CA ALA A 185 -17.02 7.87 8.83
C ALA A 185 -17.59 8.07 7.42
N ASN A 186 -16.94 8.88 6.58
CA ASN A 186 -17.42 9.18 5.22
C ASN A 186 -16.70 8.38 4.13
N ARG A 187 -15.70 7.54 4.43
CA ARG A 187 -14.88 6.85 3.40
C ARG A 187 -15.65 6.06 2.32
N SER A 188 -16.85 5.58 2.62
CA SER A 188 -17.69 4.82 1.67
C SER A 188 -18.64 5.70 0.84
N THR A 189 -18.81 6.97 1.23
CA THR A 189 -19.73 7.93 0.61
C THR A 189 -19.03 9.24 0.22
N TRP A 190 -17.73 9.36 0.49
CA TRP A 190 -16.92 10.52 0.14
C TRP A 190 -16.86 10.62 -1.39
N ASP A 191 -16.99 11.83 -1.90
CA ASP A 191 -16.78 12.15 -3.31
C ASP A 191 -16.33 13.61 -3.43
N VAL A 192 -15.80 13.95 -4.60
CA VAL A 192 -15.40 15.33 -4.92
C VAL A 192 -16.62 16.23 -5.05
N VAL A 193 -16.49 17.46 -4.56
CA VAL A 193 -17.53 18.49 -4.65
C VAL A 193 -17.08 19.56 -5.62
N SER A 194 -17.94 19.87 -6.60
CA SER A 194 -17.68 20.93 -7.58
C SER A 194 -17.22 22.22 -6.88
N PRO A 195 -16.16 22.89 -7.37
CA PRO A 195 -15.54 22.72 -8.69
C PRO A 195 -14.44 21.64 -8.75
N ASP A 196 -14.18 20.87 -7.69
CA ASP A 196 -13.21 19.78 -7.71
C ASP A 196 -13.72 18.60 -8.57
N PHE A 197 -12.79 17.79 -9.08
CA PHE A 197 -13.12 16.74 -10.05
C PHE A 197 -12.09 15.61 -10.10
N SER A 198 -12.45 14.52 -10.79
CA SER A 198 -11.55 13.44 -11.18
C SER A 198 -10.86 12.73 -10.02
N ALA A 199 -11.63 12.26 -9.04
CA ALA A 199 -11.11 11.45 -7.93
C ALA A 199 -10.54 10.10 -8.39
N ALA A 200 -9.41 9.72 -7.82
CA ALA A 200 -8.81 8.39 -7.88
C ALA A 200 -8.57 7.86 -6.46
N TYR A 201 -9.08 6.67 -6.17
CA TYR A 201 -8.95 6.02 -4.86
C TYR A 201 -7.81 5.01 -4.86
N ILE A 202 -7.09 4.95 -3.75
CA ILE A 202 -5.91 4.10 -3.58
C ILE A 202 -6.03 3.38 -2.25
N SER A 203 -5.89 2.06 -2.22
CA SER A 203 -5.94 1.29 -0.98
C SER A 203 -4.72 0.38 -0.86
N THR A 204 -4.13 0.33 0.34
CA THR A 204 -3.05 -0.63 0.63
C THR A 204 -3.58 -2.00 1.07
N LEU A 205 -4.89 -2.16 1.26
CA LEU A 205 -5.48 -3.43 1.71
C LEU A 205 -5.09 -4.64 0.83
N PRO A 206 -5.08 -4.56 -0.52
CA PRO A 206 -4.65 -5.69 -1.35
C PRO A 206 -3.17 -6.07 -1.09
N LEU A 207 -2.29 -5.08 -0.89
CA LEU A 207 -0.90 -5.31 -0.53
C LEU A 207 -0.78 -5.98 0.86
N GLN A 208 -1.55 -5.52 1.83
CA GLN A 208 -1.58 -6.12 3.18
C GLN A 208 -2.05 -7.58 3.14
N ARG A 209 -3.08 -7.90 2.36
CA ARG A 209 -3.56 -9.29 2.16
C ARG A 209 -2.51 -10.16 1.47
N SER A 210 -1.81 -9.63 0.46
CA SER A 210 -0.71 -10.36 -0.21
C SER A 210 0.43 -10.69 0.76
N LYS A 211 0.86 -9.71 1.57
CA LYS A 211 1.87 -9.92 2.62
C LYS A 211 1.43 -10.92 3.69
N LEU A 212 0.13 -10.96 4.03
CA LEU A 212 -0.43 -11.97 4.93
C LEU A 212 -0.31 -13.37 4.35
N ALA A 213 -0.68 -13.55 3.08
CA ALA A 213 -0.58 -14.83 2.39
C ALA A 213 0.87 -15.35 2.35
N VAL A 214 1.85 -14.47 2.11
CA VAL A 214 3.28 -14.82 2.21
C VAL A 214 3.63 -15.27 3.62
N THR A 215 3.23 -14.53 4.65
CA THR A 215 3.49 -14.87 6.05
C THR A 215 2.89 -16.23 6.44
N GLY A 216 1.63 -16.49 6.06
CA GLY A 216 0.98 -17.77 6.28
C GLY A 216 1.69 -18.94 5.58
N SER A 217 2.15 -18.74 4.34
CA SER A 217 2.96 -19.72 3.59
C SER A 217 4.29 -20.03 4.29
N ARG A 218 5.00 -18.99 4.76
CA ARG A 218 6.26 -19.14 5.51
C ARG A 218 6.05 -19.95 6.79
N MET A 219 5.05 -19.59 7.60
CA MET A 219 4.73 -20.31 8.84
C MET A 219 4.36 -21.77 8.58
N ARG A 220 3.53 -22.03 7.56
CA ARG A 220 3.16 -23.40 7.19
C ARG A 220 4.38 -24.23 6.76
N ARG A 221 5.31 -23.65 6.01
CA ARG A 221 6.56 -24.31 5.63
C ARG A 221 7.40 -24.68 6.84
N ILE A 222 7.54 -23.77 7.81
CA ILE A 222 8.27 -24.04 9.06
C ILE A 222 7.59 -25.17 9.84
N SER A 223 6.27 -25.09 10.08
CA SER A 223 5.52 -26.12 10.80
C SER A 223 5.64 -27.50 10.13
N ASN A 224 5.54 -27.58 8.81
CA ASN A 224 5.66 -28.84 8.07
C ASN A 224 7.07 -29.47 8.21
N GLU A 225 8.14 -28.68 8.06
CA GLU A 225 9.50 -29.20 8.23
C GLU A 225 9.81 -29.55 9.70
N MET A 226 9.23 -28.83 10.67
CA MET A 226 9.33 -29.18 12.09
C MET A 226 8.71 -30.54 12.40
N VAL A 227 7.48 -30.78 11.93
CA VAL A 227 6.78 -32.07 12.12
C VAL A 227 7.54 -33.19 11.42
N LYS A 228 8.08 -32.94 10.23
CA LYS A 228 8.90 -33.91 9.49
C LYS A 228 10.20 -34.24 10.25
N TYR A 229 10.90 -33.23 10.74
CA TYR A 229 12.11 -33.40 11.55
C TYR A 229 11.84 -34.21 12.82
N PHE A 230 10.78 -33.85 13.56
CA PHE A 230 10.33 -34.56 14.76
C PHE A 230 10.09 -36.05 14.45
N ASN A 231 9.33 -36.34 13.38
CA ASN A 231 9.01 -37.72 13.02
C ASN A 231 10.25 -38.51 12.56
N LEU A 232 11.17 -37.90 11.82
CA LEU A 232 12.42 -38.55 11.40
C LEU A 232 13.29 -38.95 12.60
N LEU A 233 13.44 -38.05 13.57
CA LEU A 233 14.19 -38.33 14.79
C LEU A 233 13.48 -39.37 15.67
N ARG A 234 12.15 -39.29 15.78
CA ARG A 234 11.36 -40.27 16.54
C ARG A 234 11.49 -41.68 15.96
N VAL A 235 11.45 -41.83 14.63
CA VAL A 235 11.57 -43.14 13.96
C VAL A 235 12.98 -43.73 14.09
N SER A 236 14.01 -42.90 14.20
CA SER A 236 15.39 -43.34 14.40
C SER A 236 15.78 -43.56 15.86
N ALA A 237 14.92 -43.14 16.80
CA ALA A 237 15.16 -43.32 18.22
C ALA A 237 14.78 -44.72 18.72
N ALA A 238 15.25 -45.07 19.91
CA ALA A 238 14.84 -46.30 20.58
C ALA A 238 13.33 -46.28 20.88
N PRO A 239 12.62 -47.43 20.86
CA PRO A 239 11.18 -47.47 21.13
C PRO A 239 10.76 -46.94 22.51
N THR A 240 11.69 -46.86 23.46
CA THR A 240 11.48 -46.34 24.81
C THR A 240 11.83 -44.86 24.96
N ALA A 241 12.27 -44.20 23.89
CA ALA A 241 12.66 -42.80 23.94
C ALA A 241 11.43 -41.88 24.03
N THR A 242 11.34 -41.13 25.13
CA THR A 242 10.27 -40.15 25.40
C THR A 242 10.72 -38.70 25.22
N THR A 243 11.91 -38.49 24.65
CA THR A 243 12.51 -37.16 24.49
C THR A 243 11.72 -36.31 23.50
N ASN A 244 11.61 -35.01 23.78
CA ASN A 244 11.09 -34.08 22.79
C ASN A 244 12.05 -33.98 21.59
N PHE A 245 11.64 -34.47 20.41
CA PHE A 245 12.48 -34.48 19.22
C PHE A 245 12.45 -33.18 18.41
N TYR A 246 11.68 -32.18 18.84
CA TYR A 246 11.71 -30.89 18.18
C TYR A 246 13.07 -30.19 18.38
N PRO A 247 13.57 -29.44 17.38
CA PRO A 247 14.91 -28.85 17.43
C PRO A 247 15.01 -27.76 18.48
N ALA A 248 16.04 -27.84 19.33
CA ALA A 248 16.40 -26.76 20.26
C ALA A 248 17.53 -25.91 19.67
N PRO A 249 17.66 -24.62 20.01
CA PRO A 249 18.86 -23.85 19.68
C PRO A 249 20.12 -24.53 20.23
N THR A 250 21.14 -24.68 19.40
CA THR A 250 22.42 -25.30 19.73
C THR A 250 23.60 -24.42 19.29
N GLY A 251 24.75 -24.59 19.92
CA GLY A 251 25.97 -23.82 19.61
C GLY A 251 26.35 -22.79 20.66
N VAL A 252 27.49 -22.12 20.44
CA VAL A 252 28.03 -21.12 21.38
C VAL A 252 27.12 -19.90 21.43
N GLY A 253 26.67 -19.53 22.63
CA GLY A 253 25.78 -18.39 22.84
C GLY A 253 24.30 -18.64 22.51
N ALA A 254 23.93 -19.89 22.21
CA ALA A 254 22.53 -20.28 22.05
C ALA A 254 21.75 -20.05 23.34
N PRO A 255 20.60 -19.36 23.30
CA PRO A 255 19.79 -19.15 24.49
C PRO A 255 19.20 -20.49 24.94
N ASN A 256 19.27 -20.77 26.24
CA ASN A 256 18.46 -21.81 26.87
C ASN A 256 17.34 -21.12 27.64
N LEU A 257 16.11 -21.25 27.14
CA LEU A 257 14.93 -20.66 27.77
C LEU A 257 14.06 -21.71 28.47
N SER A 258 14.58 -22.92 28.70
CA SER A 258 13.86 -24.00 29.38
C SER A 258 13.41 -23.65 30.80
N GLY A 259 12.36 -24.32 31.27
CA GLY A 259 11.85 -24.19 32.64
C GLY A 259 10.85 -23.04 32.86
N GLN A 260 10.30 -22.45 31.79
CA GLN A 260 9.26 -21.43 31.91
C GLN A 260 7.93 -22.03 32.39
N SER A 261 7.17 -21.24 33.16
CA SER A 261 5.80 -21.57 33.48
C SER A 261 4.88 -21.32 32.28
N PRO A 262 4.14 -22.31 31.77
CA PRO A 262 3.19 -22.11 30.67
C PRO A 262 2.15 -21.04 30.96
N ALA A 263 1.68 -20.94 32.21
CA ALA A 263 0.67 -19.96 32.60
C ALA A 263 1.17 -18.51 32.42
N ALA A 264 2.46 -18.26 32.61
CA ALA A 264 3.08 -16.95 32.44
C ALA A 264 3.70 -16.74 31.04
N ASN A 265 3.98 -17.83 30.33
CA ASN A 265 4.71 -17.82 29.06
C ASN A 265 3.85 -18.33 27.89
N MET A 266 2.54 -18.09 27.97
CA MET A 266 1.56 -18.36 26.90
C MET A 266 1.60 -19.80 26.40
N GLY A 267 1.65 -20.77 27.31
CA GLY A 267 1.69 -22.19 26.97
C GLY A 267 3.10 -22.74 26.74
N CYS A 268 4.14 -21.92 26.66
CA CYS A 268 5.47 -22.44 26.31
C CYS A 268 6.35 -22.74 27.54
N ARG A 269 6.82 -23.99 27.67
CA ARG A 269 7.75 -24.44 28.73
C ARG A 269 9.22 -24.19 28.40
N ASP A 270 9.55 -24.24 27.11
CA ASP A 270 10.93 -24.07 26.63
C ASP A 270 11.27 -22.64 26.22
N GLY A 271 10.39 -21.67 26.52
CA GLY A 271 10.56 -20.30 26.08
C GLY A 271 10.33 -20.07 24.58
N TRP A 272 10.16 -18.81 24.22
CA TRP A 272 9.90 -18.41 22.83
C TRP A 272 11.17 -17.92 22.14
N TYR A 273 11.73 -18.76 21.28
CA TYR A 273 12.93 -18.46 20.52
C TYR A 273 12.61 -17.65 19.27
N THR A 274 13.29 -16.50 19.08
CA THR A 274 13.13 -15.70 17.86
C THR A 274 13.91 -16.34 16.72
N LEU A 275 13.21 -16.85 15.72
CA LEU A 275 13.79 -17.66 14.64
C LEU A 275 14.76 -16.89 13.74
N GLY A 276 14.60 -15.55 13.64
CA GLY A 276 15.49 -14.68 12.90
C GLY A 276 16.79 -14.29 13.62
N ASN A 277 16.95 -14.63 14.91
CA ASN A 277 18.14 -14.24 15.67
C ASN A 277 19.37 -15.03 15.25
N SER A 278 20.54 -14.38 15.25
CA SER A 278 21.82 -14.99 14.86
C SER A 278 22.20 -16.17 15.77
N ASN A 279 21.89 -16.09 17.06
CA ASN A 279 22.18 -17.13 18.06
C ASN A 279 21.09 -18.21 18.19
N VAL A 280 20.06 -18.19 17.34
CA VAL A 280 19.01 -19.22 17.29
C VAL A 280 19.17 -19.99 15.98
N ASN A 281 19.72 -21.19 15.99
CA ASN A 281 20.00 -22.00 14.79
C ASN A 281 18.91 -23.02 14.42
N VAL A 282 17.70 -22.88 14.97
CA VAL A 282 16.59 -23.81 14.76
C VAL A 282 16.25 -23.97 13.27
N LEU A 283 16.17 -22.88 12.51
CA LEU A 283 15.91 -22.95 11.07
C LEU A 283 17.08 -23.56 10.28
N ASP A 284 18.32 -23.36 10.73
CA ASP A 284 19.50 -23.93 10.05
C ASP A 284 19.50 -25.46 10.19
N GLN A 285 19.08 -25.98 11.35
CA GLN A 285 18.92 -27.43 11.58
C GLN A 285 17.87 -28.06 10.64
N LEU A 286 16.93 -27.26 10.13
CA LEU A 286 15.91 -27.66 9.15
C LEU A 286 16.31 -27.36 7.70
N ALA A 287 17.53 -26.84 7.47
CA ALA A 287 17.98 -26.33 6.16
C ALA A 287 17.05 -25.25 5.57
N LEU A 288 16.49 -24.39 6.43
CA LEU A 288 15.56 -23.32 6.07
C LEU A 288 16.24 -21.94 6.17
N PRO A 289 16.04 -21.03 5.19
CA PRO A 289 16.67 -19.71 5.19
C PRO A 289 16.10 -18.80 6.29
N LYS A 290 16.93 -18.47 7.29
CA LYS A 290 16.57 -17.61 8.42
C LYS A 290 16.09 -16.22 8.04
N ALA A 291 16.77 -15.56 7.11
CA ALA A 291 16.46 -14.19 6.72
C ALA A 291 15.05 -14.07 6.10
N GLU A 292 14.58 -15.14 5.45
CA GLU A 292 13.25 -15.17 4.82
C GLU A 292 12.18 -15.70 5.77
N LEU A 293 12.47 -16.79 6.48
CA LEU A 293 11.47 -17.55 7.25
C LEU A 293 11.44 -17.19 8.74
N GLY A 294 12.44 -16.49 9.27
CA GLY A 294 12.45 -16.03 10.66
C GLY A 294 11.58 -14.80 10.93
N VAL A 295 11.01 -14.19 9.88
CA VAL A 295 10.25 -12.94 9.95
C VAL A 295 8.98 -12.99 9.09
N THR A 296 7.97 -12.22 9.49
CA THR A 296 6.77 -11.95 8.68
C THR A 296 7.13 -11.13 7.44
N ALA A 297 6.20 -11.00 6.50
CA ALA A 297 6.38 -10.15 5.31
C ALA A 297 6.49 -8.64 5.62
N TRP A 298 6.29 -8.24 6.88
CA TRP A 298 6.47 -6.88 7.41
C TRP A 298 7.73 -6.73 8.27
N GLY A 299 8.52 -7.79 8.42
CA GLY A 299 9.74 -7.79 9.24
C GLY A 299 9.53 -8.11 10.72
N GLY A 300 8.29 -8.38 11.15
CA GLY A 300 8.00 -8.80 12.52
C GLY A 300 8.58 -10.17 12.81
N ALA A 301 9.10 -10.37 14.03
CA ALA A 301 9.71 -11.65 14.42
C ALA A 301 8.70 -12.80 14.43
N ILE A 302 9.09 -13.95 13.88
CA ILE A 302 8.39 -15.22 14.12
C ILE A 302 9.13 -15.92 15.26
N GLN A 303 8.37 -16.31 16.28
CA GLN A 303 8.92 -16.96 17.46
C GLN A 303 8.45 -18.41 17.53
N TYR A 304 9.28 -19.26 18.12
CA TYR A 304 9.11 -20.70 18.15
C TYR A 304 9.21 -21.23 19.59
N CYS A 305 8.28 -22.12 19.94
CA CYS A 305 8.28 -22.88 21.17
C CYS A 305 8.42 -24.37 20.84
N ARG A 306 9.37 -25.04 21.48
CA ARG A 306 9.62 -26.47 21.33
C ARG A 306 8.72 -27.35 22.19
N ASP A 307 8.38 -26.89 23.39
CA ASP A 307 7.59 -27.61 24.39
C ASP A 307 6.35 -26.78 24.73
N PHE A 308 5.34 -26.88 23.88
CA PHE A 308 4.10 -26.12 23.98
C PHE A 308 3.00 -26.94 24.67
N ASP A 309 2.57 -26.45 25.82
CA ASP A 309 1.50 -26.99 26.66
C ASP A 309 0.52 -25.85 27.00
N PRO A 310 -0.52 -25.62 26.16
CA PRO A 310 -1.42 -24.48 26.33
C PRO A 310 -2.25 -24.55 27.61
N LEU A 311 -2.48 -25.76 28.14
CA LEU A 311 -3.26 -25.97 29.36
C LEU A 311 -2.38 -25.96 30.62
N GLY A 312 -1.07 -26.10 30.46
CA GLY A 312 -0.11 -26.16 31.57
C GLY A 312 -0.26 -27.42 32.43
N THR A 313 -0.98 -28.42 31.96
CA THR A 313 -1.35 -29.62 32.71
C THR A 313 -0.27 -30.70 32.69
N ASN A 314 0.63 -30.68 31.71
CA ASN A 314 1.65 -31.71 31.52
C ASN A 314 2.95 -31.36 32.26
N GLY A 315 3.84 -32.33 32.48
CA GLY A 315 5.18 -32.03 33.00
C GLY A 315 6.07 -31.36 31.95
N PRO A 316 7.21 -30.74 32.33
CA PRO A 316 8.25 -30.36 31.37
C PRO A 316 8.70 -31.57 30.52
N ASN A 317 8.81 -31.39 29.20
CA ASN A 317 9.13 -32.46 28.25
C ASN A 317 8.27 -33.72 28.44
N ALA A 318 6.97 -33.57 28.74
CA ALA A 318 6.05 -34.68 28.86
C ALA A 318 5.28 -34.90 27.55
N GLU A 319 5.06 -36.17 27.20
CA GLU A 319 4.25 -36.52 26.04
C GLU A 319 2.76 -36.20 26.27
N PRO A 320 2.00 -35.82 25.21
CA PRO A 320 2.44 -35.59 23.82
C PRO A 320 3.22 -34.27 23.65
N HIS A 321 4.31 -34.32 22.87
CA HIS A 321 5.13 -33.13 22.56
C HIS A 321 4.51 -32.30 21.45
N TYR A 322 4.24 -31.02 21.70
CA TYR A 322 3.78 -30.08 20.69
C TYR A 322 4.77 -28.93 20.49
N GLY A 323 4.90 -28.50 19.25
CA GLY A 323 5.58 -27.27 18.89
C GLY A 323 4.57 -26.16 18.64
N ALA A 324 5.02 -24.91 18.77
CA ALA A 324 4.20 -23.77 18.38
C ALA A 324 5.02 -22.66 17.74
N LEU A 325 4.42 -21.95 16.80
CA LEU A 325 4.89 -20.68 16.29
C LEU A 325 3.99 -19.57 16.83
N ARG A 326 4.57 -18.39 17.12
CA ARG A 326 3.79 -17.19 17.42
C ARG A 326 4.26 -15.96 16.64
N ILE A 327 3.31 -15.09 16.36
CA ILE A 327 3.48 -13.78 15.73
C ILE A 327 2.59 -12.74 16.43
N ASN A 328 2.87 -11.45 16.25
CA ASN A 328 1.94 -10.40 16.65
C ASN A 328 0.66 -10.50 15.79
N GLY A 329 -0.52 -10.42 16.40
CA GLY A 329 -1.81 -10.47 15.71
C GLY A 329 -2.16 -9.23 14.92
N ASN A 330 -1.57 -8.08 15.23
CA ASN A 330 -1.53 -6.91 14.34
C ASN A 330 -0.31 -6.96 13.43
N VAL A 331 -0.30 -7.95 12.54
CA VAL A 331 0.83 -8.32 11.67
C VAL A 331 1.34 -7.17 10.80
N SER A 332 0.44 -6.28 10.37
CA SER A 332 0.75 -5.15 9.48
C SER A 332 1.64 -4.09 10.10
N THR A 333 1.81 -4.10 11.43
CA THR A 333 2.71 -3.15 12.10
C THR A 333 4.19 -3.55 12.01
N GLY A 334 4.48 -4.77 11.56
CA GLY A 334 5.86 -5.29 11.58
C GLY A 334 6.41 -5.51 13.00
N SER A 335 5.55 -5.47 14.03
CA SER A 335 5.98 -5.64 15.42
C SER A 335 6.29 -7.09 15.76
N ALA A 336 7.20 -7.29 16.71
CA ALA A 336 7.41 -8.59 17.33
C ALA A 336 6.20 -9.01 18.21
N PRO A 337 6.09 -10.32 18.56
CA PRO A 337 5.13 -10.78 19.55
C PRO A 337 5.27 -10.01 20.87
N THR A 338 4.14 -9.71 21.49
CA THR A 338 4.05 -8.88 22.71
C THR A 338 4.21 -9.66 24.00
N GLY A 339 4.07 -11.00 23.95
CA GLY A 339 4.02 -11.82 25.15
C GLY A 339 2.64 -11.84 25.81
N LEU A 340 1.59 -11.37 25.12
CA LEU A 340 0.21 -11.35 25.59
C LEU A 340 -0.68 -12.15 24.65
N THR A 341 -1.38 -13.16 25.17
CA THR A 341 -2.26 -14.05 24.38
C THR A 341 -3.37 -13.32 23.64
N ALA A 342 -3.84 -12.17 24.15
CA ALA A 342 -4.84 -11.36 23.48
C ALA A 342 -4.33 -10.68 22.19
N ASN A 343 -3.02 -10.49 22.08
CA ASN A 343 -2.39 -9.72 21.02
C ASN A 343 -1.57 -10.57 20.06
N ASP A 344 -1.16 -11.77 20.46
CA ASP A 344 -0.32 -12.65 19.65
C ASP A 344 -1.12 -13.83 19.11
N LEU A 345 -0.83 -14.24 17.88
CA LEU A 345 -1.41 -15.43 17.26
C LEU A 345 -0.46 -16.60 17.45
N ILE A 346 -1.00 -17.73 17.89
CA ILE A 346 -0.25 -18.96 18.11
C ILE A 346 -0.76 -20.03 17.16
N VAL A 347 0.17 -20.72 16.49
CA VAL A 347 -0.10 -21.86 15.61
C VAL A 347 0.65 -23.06 16.13
N THR A 348 -0.08 -24.10 16.54
CA THR A 348 0.45 -25.35 17.08
C THR A 348 0.64 -26.41 16.00
N PHE A 349 1.61 -27.31 16.19
CA PHE A 349 1.87 -28.45 15.32
C PHE A 349 2.52 -29.62 16.08
#